data_AF-A0A6B3C8U4-F1
#
_entry.id   AF-A0A6B3C8U4-F1
#
_cell.length_a   1.000
_cell.length_b   1.000
_cell.length_c   1.000
_cell.angle_alpha   90.00
_cell.angle_beta   90.00
_cell.angle_gamma   90.00
#
_symmetry.space_group_name_H-M   'P 1'
#
loop_
_entity.id
_entity.type
_entity.pdbx_description
1 polymer ?
#
loop_
_entity_poly.entity_id
_entity_poly.type
_entity_poly.pdbx_seq_one_letter_code
_entity_poly.pdbx_strand_id
1 'polypeptide(L)'
;MRIRDTGDLWWKSAVIYCLDVETYMDWDDDGIGDLPGLVQRIDHLAELGVTCLWLMPFYPTADRYDGYDITDYYAVDPRLGDGGDLVELIRTANDRGIRVIADLVVNHTSDRHPWFRAARRSEDSPYRDWYVWREDPPPDTSDEVVFPDKEDGIWTYDEQAGAWYRHRFYRHQPDLNTANPQVRDAIAKVVGY
;
A
#
# COMPACT_ATOMS: atom_id res chain seq x y z
N MET A 1 32.59 -10.13 -11.63
CA MET A 1 32.19 -9.79 -10.25
C MET A 1 30.70 -9.51 -10.32
N ARG A 2 29.86 -10.26 -9.60
CA ARG A 2 28.41 -10.02 -9.64
C ARG A 2 28.17 -8.72 -8.85
N ILE A 3 27.23 -7.89 -9.29
CA ILE A 3 26.83 -6.65 -8.58
C ILE A 3 26.47 -6.90 -7.10
N ARG A 4 26.11 -8.14 -6.75
CA ARG A 4 25.85 -8.56 -5.36
C ARG A 4 27.07 -8.63 -4.46
N ASP A 5 28.29 -8.68 -5.02
CA ASP A 5 29.52 -8.87 -4.25
C ASP A 5 30.02 -7.56 -3.59
N THR A 6 29.35 -6.43 -3.82
CA THR A 6 29.57 -5.16 -3.11
C THR A 6 28.55 -4.92 -1.97
N GLY A 7 28.72 -5.70 -0.89
CA GLY A 7 28.45 -5.32 0.51
C GLY A 7 26.99 -5.17 1.00
N ASP A 8 26.78 -5.37 2.31
CA ASP A 8 25.52 -5.15 3.06
C ASP A 8 24.81 -3.80 2.81
N LEU A 9 25.44 -2.88 2.08
CA LEU A 9 24.97 -1.53 1.77
C LEU A 9 24.59 -1.36 0.30
N TRP A 10 24.03 -2.39 -0.33
CA TRP A 10 23.62 -2.42 -1.74
C TRP A 10 22.81 -1.18 -2.17
N TRP A 11 21.98 -0.65 -1.27
CA TRP A 11 21.11 0.50 -1.51
C TRP A 11 21.88 1.81 -1.77
N LYS A 12 23.16 1.90 -1.36
CA LYS A 12 24.00 3.10 -1.60
C LYS A 12 24.41 3.28 -3.06
N SER A 13 24.39 2.21 -3.84
CA SER A 13 24.74 2.21 -5.26
C SER A 13 23.60 1.71 -6.14
N ALA A 14 22.41 1.56 -5.58
CA ALA A 14 21.28 1.03 -6.32
C ALA A 14 20.78 2.05 -7.35
N VAL A 15 20.62 1.59 -8.58
CA VAL A 15 19.71 2.20 -9.55
C VAL A 15 18.32 1.62 -9.30
N ILE A 16 17.46 2.44 -8.68
CA ILE A 16 16.09 2.10 -8.33
C ILE A 16 15.16 2.50 -9.47
N TYR A 17 14.33 1.57 -9.92
CA TYR A 17 13.27 1.81 -10.89
C TYR A 17 11.92 1.68 -10.18
N CYS A 18 11.22 2.79 -10.01
CA CYS A 18 9.86 2.80 -9.46
C CYS A 18 8.87 2.46 -10.58
N LEU A 19 7.96 1.54 -10.30
CA LEU A 19 7.06 0.97 -11.29
C LEU A 19 5.70 0.70 -10.66
N ASP A 20 4.68 1.11 -11.39
CA ASP A 20 3.29 0.71 -11.20
C ASP A 20 2.97 -0.46 -12.13
N VAL A 21 2.51 -1.58 -11.56
CA VAL A 21 2.22 -2.80 -12.32
C VAL A 21 1.06 -2.56 -13.28
N GLU A 22 0.02 -1.87 -12.81
CA GLU A 22 -1.23 -1.58 -13.53
C GLU A 22 -0.98 -0.82 -14.84
N THR A 23 0.07 0.00 -14.91
CA THR A 23 0.32 0.85 -16.08
C THR A 23 1.52 0.41 -16.92
N TYR A 24 2.20 -0.68 -16.55
CA TYR A 24 3.46 -1.06 -17.19
C TYR A 24 3.31 -1.93 -18.43
N MET A 25 2.69 -3.10 -18.31
CA MET A 25 2.48 -4.02 -19.42
C MET A 25 1.32 -4.98 -19.16
N ASP A 26 0.27 -4.83 -19.96
CA ASP A 26 -0.85 -5.76 -20.07
C ASP A 26 -0.42 -6.99 -20.87
N TRP A 27 -0.52 -8.18 -20.27
CA TRP A 27 -0.13 -9.45 -20.87
C TRP A 27 -1.32 -10.29 -21.32
N ASP A 28 -2.48 -10.14 -20.70
CA ASP A 28 -3.67 -10.95 -20.97
C ASP A 28 -4.78 -10.23 -21.78
N ASP A 29 -4.50 -9.00 -22.24
CA ASP A 29 -5.32 -8.15 -23.12
C ASP A 29 -6.63 -7.67 -22.46
N ASP A 30 -6.62 -7.49 -21.13
CA ASP A 30 -7.76 -6.97 -20.37
C ASP A 30 -7.76 -5.43 -20.20
N GLY A 31 -6.68 -4.77 -20.62
CA GLY A 31 -6.48 -3.32 -20.53
C GLY A 31 -5.72 -2.84 -19.30
N ILE A 32 -5.29 -3.76 -18.42
CA ILE A 32 -4.61 -3.49 -17.15
C ILE A 32 -3.25 -4.21 -17.18
N GLY A 33 -2.20 -3.54 -16.71
CA GLY A 33 -0.90 -4.17 -16.56
C GLY A 33 -0.86 -5.17 -15.41
N ASP A 34 -0.13 -6.27 -15.60
CA ASP A 34 -0.15 -7.40 -14.68
C ASP A 34 1.27 -7.93 -14.34
N LEU A 35 1.36 -8.70 -13.26
CA LEU A 35 2.62 -9.29 -12.79
C LEU A 35 3.24 -10.24 -13.83
N PRO A 36 2.49 -11.14 -14.51
CA PRO A 36 3.02 -11.92 -15.63
C PRO A 36 3.67 -11.08 -16.74
N GLY A 37 3.07 -9.95 -17.12
CA GLY A 37 3.60 -9.01 -18.10
C GLY A 37 4.88 -8.35 -17.63
N LEU A 38 4.92 -7.93 -16.36
CA LEU A 38 6.14 -7.41 -15.75
C LEU A 38 7.27 -8.45 -15.72
N VAL A 39 6.97 -9.72 -15.44
CA VAL A 39 7.94 -10.83 -15.50
C VAL A 39 8.60 -10.90 -16.89
N GLN A 40 7.83 -10.73 -17.98
CA GLN A 40 8.37 -10.75 -19.35
C GLN A 40 9.38 -9.62 -19.65
N ARG A 41 9.42 -8.59 -18.80
CA ARG A 41 10.26 -7.40 -18.98
C ARG A 41 11.43 -7.30 -18.00
N ILE A 42 11.59 -8.25 -17.08
CA ILE A 42 12.72 -8.24 -16.14
C ILE A 42 14.07 -8.22 -16.87
N ASP A 43 14.20 -8.97 -17.97
CA ASP A 43 15.43 -8.98 -18.77
C ASP A 43 15.72 -7.60 -19.38
N HIS A 44 14.68 -6.90 -19.83
CA HIS A 44 14.81 -5.53 -20.32
C HIS A 44 15.26 -4.57 -19.20
N LEU A 45 14.67 -4.66 -18.00
CA LEU A 45 15.08 -3.85 -16.86
C LEU A 45 16.55 -4.14 -16.45
N ALA A 46 16.98 -5.39 -16.53
CA ALA A 46 18.36 -5.77 -16.26
C ALA A 46 19.33 -5.17 -17.30
N GLU A 47 18.97 -5.20 -18.59
CA GLU A 47 19.75 -4.58 -19.67
C GLU A 47 19.87 -3.05 -19.53
N LEU A 48 18.82 -2.39 -19.00
CA LEU A 48 18.86 -0.97 -18.65
C LEU A 48 19.80 -0.65 -17.48
N GLY A 49 20.30 -1.66 -16.76
CA GLY A 49 21.16 -1.49 -15.60
C GLY A 49 20.40 -1.24 -14.29
N VAL A 50 19.10 -1.55 -14.24
CA VAL A 50 18.32 -1.52 -13.00
C VAL A 50 18.90 -2.55 -12.04
N THR A 51 19.02 -2.17 -10.77
CA THR A 51 19.53 -3.06 -9.71
C THR A 51 18.51 -3.27 -8.59
N CYS A 52 17.48 -2.43 -8.53
CA CYS A 52 16.37 -2.54 -7.61
C CYS A 52 15.08 -2.11 -8.30
N LEU A 53 14.07 -2.95 -8.27
CA LEU A 53 12.71 -2.65 -8.65
C LEU A 53 11.96 -2.21 -7.39
N TRP A 54 11.33 -1.05 -7.43
CA TRP A 54 10.40 -0.57 -6.41
C TRP A 54 8.99 -0.65 -6.98
N LEU A 55 8.19 -1.57 -6.43
CA LEU A 55 6.80 -1.71 -6.78
C LEU A 55 5.94 -0.73 -6.00
N MET A 56 5.12 0.04 -6.71
CA MET A 56 3.96 0.71 -6.14
C MET A 56 2.95 -0.33 -5.58
N PRO A 57 1.93 0.08 -4.80
CA PRO A 57 1.02 -0.87 -4.15
C PRO A 57 0.36 -1.85 -5.13
N PHE A 58 0.56 -3.15 -4.90
CA PHE A 58 -0.06 -4.23 -5.65
C PHE A 58 -1.07 -5.04 -4.82
N TYR A 59 -1.39 -4.55 -3.62
CA TYR A 59 -2.32 -5.19 -2.69
C TYR A 59 -3.77 -4.96 -3.11
N PRO A 60 -4.72 -5.83 -2.71
CA PRO A 60 -6.14 -5.58 -2.92
C PRO A 60 -6.55 -4.19 -2.43
N THR A 61 -7.09 -3.40 -3.33
CA THR A 61 -7.49 -2.02 -3.06
C THR A 61 -8.97 -1.79 -3.36
N ALA A 62 -9.54 -0.70 -2.86
CA ALA A 62 -10.84 -0.22 -3.33
C ALA A 62 -10.74 0.64 -4.60
N ASP A 63 -9.52 0.84 -5.10
CA ASP A 63 -9.17 1.41 -6.39
C ASP A 63 -9.68 2.84 -6.58
N ARG A 64 -9.45 3.67 -5.56
CA ARG A 64 -9.85 5.09 -5.59
C ARG A 64 -8.66 6.05 -5.50
N TYR A 65 -7.46 5.50 -5.31
CA TYR A 65 -6.22 6.28 -5.29
C TYR A 65 -5.01 5.41 -5.66
N ASP A 66 -4.93 4.97 -6.92
CA ASP A 66 -3.77 4.29 -7.53
C ASP A 66 -3.18 3.16 -6.64
N GLY A 67 -4.05 2.32 -6.08
CA GLY A 67 -3.65 1.23 -5.19
C GLY A 67 -3.41 1.58 -3.72
N TYR A 68 -3.32 2.86 -3.33
CA TYR A 68 -2.96 3.26 -1.96
C TYR A 68 -4.11 3.17 -0.94
N ASP A 69 -5.36 2.89 -1.33
CA ASP A 69 -6.46 2.60 -0.42
C ASP A 69 -6.65 1.09 -0.17
N ILE A 70 -5.70 0.51 0.58
CA ILE A 70 -5.54 -0.93 0.86
C ILE A 70 -6.74 -1.53 1.61
N THR A 71 -7.25 -2.66 1.12
CA THR A 71 -8.35 -3.43 1.72
C THR A 71 -7.90 -4.76 2.32
N ASP A 72 -6.77 -5.31 1.87
CA ASP A 72 -6.12 -6.48 2.44
C ASP A 72 -4.60 -6.37 2.23
N TYR A 73 -3.81 -6.56 3.28
CA TYR A 73 -2.35 -6.51 3.22
C TYR A 73 -1.71 -7.87 2.86
N TYR A 74 -2.48 -8.95 2.90
CA TYR A 74 -1.96 -10.33 2.84
C TYR A 74 -2.27 -11.04 1.52
N ALA A 75 -2.45 -10.26 0.46
CA ALA A 75 -2.76 -10.76 -0.87
C ALA A 75 -2.23 -9.79 -1.95
N VAL A 76 -2.26 -10.26 -3.19
CA VAL A 76 -2.09 -9.47 -4.41
C VAL A 76 -3.48 -9.09 -4.92
N ASP A 77 -3.64 -7.88 -5.45
CA ASP A 77 -4.88 -7.45 -6.10
C ASP A 77 -5.16 -8.37 -7.29
N PRO A 78 -6.32 -9.04 -7.36
CA PRO A 78 -6.62 -10.00 -8.42
C PRO A 78 -6.57 -9.42 -9.84
N ARG A 79 -6.65 -8.09 -10.00
CA ARG A 79 -6.46 -7.42 -11.29
C ARG A 79 -5.02 -7.49 -11.80
N LEU A 80 -4.06 -7.67 -10.90
CA LEU A 80 -2.63 -7.66 -11.20
C LEU A 80 -2.02 -9.08 -11.24
N GLY A 81 -2.79 -10.10 -10.86
CA GLY A 81 -2.36 -11.49 -10.76
C GLY A 81 -2.54 -12.07 -9.35
N ASP A 82 -1.70 -13.03 -8.98
CA ASP A 82 -1.76 -13.68 -7.67
C ASP A 82 -0.40 -13.76 -6.94
N GLY A 83 -0.40 -14.36 -5.73
CA GLY A 83 0.81 -14.52 -4.93
C GLY A 83 1.88 -15.41 -5.58
N GLY A 84 1.49 -16.35 -6.43
CA GLY A 84 2.40 -17.15 -7.24
C GLY A 84 3.11 -16.30 -8.30
N ASP A 85 2.37 -15.41 -8.97
CA ASP A 85 2.94 -14.47 -9.94
C ASP A 85 3.94 -13.52 -9.29
N LEU A 86 3.63 -13.00 -8.09
CA LEU A 86 4.56 -12.17 -7.32
C LEU A 86 5.83 -12.93 -6.94
N VAL A 87 5.70 -14.19 -6.53
CA VAL A 87 6.86 -15.05 -6.25
C VAL A 87 7.72 -15.24 -7.50
N GLU A 88 7.10 -15.46 -8.67
CA GLU A 88 7.83 -15.63 -9.93
C GLU A 88 8.55 -14.33 -10.35
N LEU A 89 7.91 -13.17 -10.18
CA LEU A 89 8.54 -11.87 -10.37
C LEU A 89 9.78 -11.71 -9.50
N ILE A 90 9.66 -11.96 -8.20
CA ILE A 90 10.76 -11.83 -7.25
C ILE A 90 11.90 -12.78 -7.62
N ARG A 91 11.59 -14.02 -7.97
CA ARG A 91 12.60 -15.02 -8.38
C ARG A 91 13.32 -14.62 -9.66
N THR A 92 12.56 -14.22 -10.68
CA THR A 92 13.10 -13.80 -11.98
C THR A 92 14.01 -12.57 -11.83
N ALA A 93 13.55 -11.55 -11.08
CA ALA A 93 14.36 -10.37 -10.76
C ALA A 93 15.64 -10.76 -10.01
N ASN A 94 15.51 -11.61 -8.98
CA ASN A 94 16.63 -12.08 -8.18
C ASN A 94 17.69 -12.82 -9.01
N ASP A 95 17.28 -13.65 -9.97
CA ASP A 95 18.16 -14.38 -10.86
C ASP A 95 18.96 -13.45 -11.79
N ARG A 96 18.44 -12.26 -12.09
CA ARG A 96 19.14 -11.19 -12.81
C ARG A 96 19.87 -10.21 -11.91
N GLY A 97 19.94 -10.49 -10.61
CA GLY A 97 20.62 -9.65 -9.63
C GLY A 97 19.85 -8.40 -9.24
N ILE A 98 18.59 -8.27 -9.67
CA ILE A 98 17.68 -7.18 -9.30
C ILE A 98 17.06 -7.52 -7.94
N ARG A 99 17.03 -6.54 -7.03
CA ARG A 99 16.28 -6.63 -5.77
C ARG A 99 14.87 -6.10 -5.99
N VAL A 100 13.91 -6.60 -5.23
CA VAL A 100 12.53 -6.08 -5.24
C VAL A 100 12.23 -5.49 -3.87
N ILE A 101 11.74 -4.26 -3.87
CA ILE A 101 11.14 -3.60 -2.71
C ILE A 101 9.71 -3.18 -3.09
N ALA A 102 8.85 -2.99 -2.10
CA ALA A 102 7.46 -2.62 -2.31
C ALA A 102 7.10 -1.43 -1.42
N ASP A 103 6.15 -0.62 -1.89
CA ASP A 103 5.46 0.33 -1.01
C ASP A 103 4.73 -0.40 0.12
N LEU A 104 4.76 0.21 1.30
CA LEU A 104 4.05 -0.29 2.48
C LEU A 104 3.20 0.83 3.08
N VAL A 105 1.91 0.79 2.77
CA VAL A 105 0.95 1.84 3.16
C VAL A 105 0.35 1.52 4.53
N VAL A 106 1.00 1.99 5.61
CA VAL A 106 0.58 1.68 7.00
C VAL A 106 0.17 2.91 7.82
N ASN A 107 0.09 4.09 7.20
CA ASN A 107 -0.51 5.26 7.85
C ASN A 107 -2.04 5.10 7.95
N HIS A 108 -2.67 4.54 6.92
CA HIS A 108 -4.11 4.42 6.78
C HIS A 108 -4.45 3.09 6.08
N THR A 109 -5.71 2.70 6.15
CA THR A 109 -6.30 1.66 5.30
C THR A 109 -7.39 2.28 4.43
N SER A 110 -7.98 1.51 3.51
CA SER A 110 -9.29 1.84 2.93
C SER A 110 -10.39 1.88 4.00
N ASP A 111 -11.43 2.68 3.79
CA ASP A 111 -12.71 2.58 4.53
C ASP A 111 -13.44 1.25 4.29
N ARG A 112 -13.06 0.50 3.25
CA ARG A 112 -13.54 -0.86 2.97
C ARG A 112 -12.76 -1.94 3.69
N HIS A 113 -11.62 -1.61 4.30
CA HIS A 113 -10.78 -2.57 5.02
C HIS A 113 -11.59 -3.22 6.16
N PRO A 114 -11.49 -4.55 6.37
CA PRO A 114 -12.24 -5.26 7.41
C PRO A 114 -12.08 -4.65 8.81
N TRP A 115 -10.89 -4.15 9.13
CA TRP A 115 -10.61 -3.45 10.40
C TRP A 115 -11.49 -2.21 10.56
N PHE A 116 -11.51 -1.29 9.59
CA PHE A 116 -12.33 -0.08 9.68
C PHE A 116 -13.82 -0.39 9.70
N ARG A 117 -14.26 -1.32 8.85
CA ARG A 117 -15.66 -1.77 8.82
C ARG A 117 -16.12 -2.33 10.16
N ALA A 118 -15.25 -3.04 10.88
CA ALA A 118 -15.56 -3.52 12.22
C ALA A 118 -15.50 -2.39 13.25
N ALA A 119 -14.50 -1.50 13.18
CA ALA A 119 -14.33 -0.36 14.07
C ALA A 119 -15.49 0.63 14.05
N ARG A 120 -16.08 0.88 12.88
CA ARG A 120 -17.23 1.78 12.71
C ARG A 120 -18.57 1.16 13.11
N ARG A 121 -18.66 -0.17 13.15
CA ARG A 121 -19.92 -0.88 13.44
C ARG A 121 -20.25 -0.94 14.92
N SER A 122 -19.25 -0.94 15.79
CA SER A 122 -19.43 -1.09 17.23
C SER A 122 -18.22 -0.55 17.98
N GLU A 123 -18.47 0.17 19.07
CA GLU A 123 -17.43 0.68 19.97
C GLU A 123 -16.73 -0.44 20.76
N ASP A 124 -17.42 -1.56 20.98
CA ASP A 124 -16.84 -2.76 21.61
C ASP A 124 -16.00 -3.61 20.63
N SER A 125 -15.86 -3.17 19.38
CA SER A 125 -15.04 -3.86 18.39
C SER A 125 -13.57 -3.89 18.85
N PRO A 126 -12.87 -5.03 18.70
CA PRO A 126 -11.43 -5.08 18.99
C PRO A 126 -10.61 -4.16 18.07
N TYR A 127 -11.20 -3.69 16.97
CA TYR A 127 -10.60 -2.76 16.02
C TYR A 127 -10.99 -1.31 16.26
N ARG A 128 -11.83 -0.99 17.25
CA ARG A 128 -12.29 0.40 17.50
C ARG A 128 -11.10 1.35 17.66
N ASP A 129 -10.21 1.03 18.59
CA ASP A 129 -9.02 1.81 18.91
C ASP A 129 -7.86 1.64 17.89
N TRP A 130 -8.09 0.91 16.80
CA TRP A 130 -7.12 0.82 15.71
C TRP A 130 -7.15 2.05 14.81
N TYR A 131 -8.18 2.87 14.90
CA TYR A 131 -8.33 4.13 14.17
C TYR A 131 -8.45 5.29 15.15
N VAL A 132 -8.25 6.50 14.64
CA VAL A 132 -8.30 7.72 15.46
C VAL A 132 -9.71 8.31 15.41
N TRP A 133 -10.39 8.30 16.56
CA TRP A 133 -11.77 8.77 16.71
C TRP A 133 -11.88 9.98 17.64
N ARG A 134 -12.96 10.74 17.50
CA ARG A 134 -13.44 11.73 18.48
C ARG A 134 -14.95 11.88 18.42
N GLU A 135 -15.57 12.22 19.53
CA GLU A 135 -17.03 12.39 19.63
C GLU A 135 -17.46 13.82 19.31
N ASP A 136 -16.69 14.80 19.75
CA ASP A 136 -16.99 16.21 19.61
C ASP A 136 -16.60 16.75 18.22
N PRO A 137 -17.34 17.74 17.68
CA PRO A 137 -17.01 18.37 16.41
C PRO A 137 -15.56 18.88 16.39
N PRO A 138 -14.78 18.55 15.34
CA PRO A 138 -13.41 18.99 15.23
C PRO A 138 -13.32 20.51 15.05
N PRO A 139 -12.19 21.13 15.44
CA PRO A 139 -11.89 22.48 15.01
C PRO A 139 -11.70 22.52 13.49
N ASP A 140 -11.56 23.72 12.94
CA ASP A 140 -11.12 23.88 11.55
C ASP A 140 -9.72 23.26 11.39
N THR A 141 -9.61 22.33 10.44
CA THR A 141 -8.37 21.61 10.11
C THR A 141 -8.11 21.63 8.59
N SER A 142 -8.71 22.59 7.88
CA SER A 142 -8.55 22.74 6.43
C SER A 142 -7.09 22.97 6.02
N ASP A 143 -6.27 23.63 6.85
CA ASP A 143 -4.84 23.83 6.60
C ASP A 143 -3.97 22.58 6.81
N GLU A 144 -4.53 21.48 7.34
CA GLU A 144 -3.81 20.24 7.64
C GLU A 144 -3.93 19.17 6.54
N VAL A 145 -4.84 19.34 5.58
CA VAL A 145 -5.09 18.35 4.52
C VAL A 145 -3.96 18.30 3.49
N VAL A 146 -3.68 17.11 2.98
CA VAL A 146 -2.71 16.93 1.89
C VAL A 146 -3.29 17.36 0.53
N PHE A 147 -4.61 17.23 0.34
CA PHE A 147 -5.32 17.53 -0.91
C PHE A 147 -6.42 18.59 -0.69
N PRO A 148 -6.04 19.88 -0.64
CA PRO A 148 -6.98 20.97 -0.32
C PRO A 148 -8.04 21.23 -1.39
N ASP A 149 -7.90 20.66 -2.59
CA ASP A 149 -8.92 20.69 -3.63
C ASP A 149 -9.94 19.53 -3.53
N LYS A 150 -9.75 18.62 -2.57
CA LYS A 150 -10.54 17.39 -2.42
C LYS A 150 -11.19 17.23 -1.04
N GLU A 151 -10.55 17.73 0.00
CA GLU A 151 -11.01 17.58 1.39
C GLU A 151 -10.98 18.94 2.11
N ASP A 152 -11.99 19.19 2.95
CA ASP A 152 -12.14 20.45 3.70
C ASP A 152 -11.53 20.39 5.11
N GLY A 153 -10.94 19.25 5.49
CA GLY A 153 -10.32 19.01 6.79
C GLY A 153 -9.88 17.56 6.94
N ILE A 154 -9.21 17.23 8.05
CA ILE A 154 -8.68 15.87 8.30
C ILE A 154 -9.62 15.00 9.14
N TRP A 155 -10.87 15.44 9.31
CA TRP A 155 -11.88 14.76 10.12
C TRP A 155 -13.18 14.65 9.34
N THR A 156 -13.71 13.42 9.27
CA THR A 156 -15.02 13.15 8.66
C THR A 156 -15.94 12.49 9.68
N TYR A 157 -17.19 12.94 9.76
CA TYR A 157 -18.20 12.31 10.61
C TYR A 157 -18.71 11.01 9.99
N ASP A 158 -18.66 9.91 10.74
CA ASP A 158 -19.23 8.63 10.33
C ASP A 158 -20.56 8.41 11.04
N GLU A 159 -21.67 8.44 10.28
CA GLU A 159 -23.01 8.28 10.87
C GLU A 159 -23.24 6.92 11.53
N GLN A 160 -22.59 5.86 11.05
CA GLN A 160 -22.74 4.53 11.63
C GLN A 160 -22.03 4.43 12.98
N ALA A 161 -20.85 5.05 13.09
CA ALA A 161 -20.08 5.08 14.32
C ALA A 161 -20.57 6.15 15.30
N GLY A 162 -21.37 7.13 14.85
CA GLY A 162 -21.77 8.28 15.64
C GLY A 162 -20.60 9.16 16.10
N ALA A 163 -19.51 9.16 15.35
CA ALA A 163 -18.24 9.78 15.75
C ALA A 163 -17.45 10.26 14.52
N TRP A 164 -16.53 11.20 14.73
CA TRP A 164 -15.57 11.64 13.71
C TRP A 164 -14.35 10.72 13.71
N TYR A 165 -13.90 10.33 12.52
CA TYR A 165 -12.61 9.66 12.35
C TYR A 165 -11.62 10.56 11.62
N ARG A 166 -10.33 10.34 11.88
CA ARG A 166 -9.25 11.09 11.24
C ARG A 166 -8.85 10.46 9.90
N HIS A 167 -8.54 11.31 8.92
CA HIS A 167 -7.89 10.94 7.67
C HIS A 167 -6.96 12.08 7.23
N ARG A 168 -5.67 11.81 6.97
CA ARG A 168 -4.76 12.86 6.47
C ARG A 168 -4.85 13.10 4.97
N PHE A 169 -5.23 12.06 4.25
CA PHE A 169 -5.41 12.07 2.80
C PHE A 169 -6.92 12.13 2.52
N TYR A 170 -7.45 11.25 1.68
CA TYR A 170 -8.87 11.24 1.38
C TYR A 170 -9.70 10.71 2.55
N ARG A 171 -10.96 11.12 2.65
CA ARG A 171 -11.91 10.60 3.65
C ARG A 171 -12.07 9.08 3.59
N HIS A 172 -11.89 8.48 2.42
CA HIS A 172 -11.94 7.03 2.25
C HIS A 172 -10.67 6.29 2.70
N GLN A 173 -9.71 7.02 3.30
CA GLN A 173 -8.44 6.51 3.82
C GLN A 173 -8.31 6.81 5.33
N PRO A 174 -9.11 6.17 6.19
CA PRO A 174 -9.05 6.39 7.63
C PRO A 174 -7.67 6.05 8.22
N ASP A 175 -7.13 6.97 9.01
CA ASP A 175 -5.82 6.85 9.63
C ASP A 175 -5.81 5.76 10.72
N LEU A 176 -4.79 4.91 10.68
CA LEU A 176 -4.47 4.00 11.76
C LEU A 176 -3.92 4.76 12.98
N ASN A 177 -4.33 4.33 14.16
CA ASN A 177 -3.81 4.81 15.43
C ASN A 177 -2.48 4.12 15.76
N THR A 178 -1.37 4.60 15.20
CA THR A 178 -0.03 4.01 15.40
C THR A 178 0.52 4.13 16.82
N ALA A 179 -0.13 4.91 17.70
CA ALA A 179 0.19 4.92 19.13
C ALA A 179 -0.30 3.62 19.81
N ASN A 180 -1.35 2.98 19.29
CA ASN A 180 -1.86 1.72 19.82
C ASN A 180 -0.84 0.58 19.58
N PRO A 181 -0.39 -0.13 20.64
CA PRO A 181 0.55 -1.25 20.49
C PRO A 181 0.01 -2.38 19.59
N GLN A 182 -1.30 -2.66 19.61
CA GLN A 182 -1.88 -3.72 18.77
C GLN A 182 -1.82 -3.37 17.28
N VAL A 183 -1.95 -2.10 16.93
CA VAL A 183 -1.75 -1.61 15.55
C VAL A 183 -0.30 -1.79 15.14
N ARG A 184 0.66 -1.45 16.01
CA ARG A 184 2.09 -1.66 15.73
C ARG A 184 2.43 -3.15 15.58
N ASP A 185 1.84 -4.02 16.38
CA ASP A 185 1.99 -5.47 16.25
C ASP A 185 1.38 -5.98 14.94
N ALA A 186 0.23 -5.43 14.51
CA ALA A 186 -0.38 -5.77 13.23
C ALA A 186 0.49 -5.30 12.05
N ILE A 187 1.03 -4.08 12.10
CA ILE A 187 1.98 -3.57 11.10
C ILE A 187 3.23 -4.45 11.04
N ALA A 188 3.78 -4.87 12.18
CA ALA A 188 4.94 -5.77 12.21
C ALA A 188 4.62 -7.14 11.58
N LYS A 189 3.39 -7.64 11.73
CA LYS A 189 2.93 -8.85 11.05
C LYS A 189 2.81 -8.67 9.54
N VAL A 190 2.31 -7.51 9.08
CA VAL A 190 2.27 -7.17 7.65
C VAL A 190 3.68 -7.12 7.07
N VAL A 191 4.63 -6.49 7.76
CA VAL A 191 6.04 -6.44 7.34
C VAL A 191 6.69 -7.83 7.26
N GLY A 192 6.24 -8.76 8.12
CA GLY A 192 6.78 -10.12 8.19
C GLY A 192 6.14 -11.14 7.24
N TYR A 193 5.05 -10.76 6.55
CA TYR A 193 4.39 -11.58 5.52
C TYR A 193 5.10 -11.40 4.19
#